data_AF-A0A926TYW8-F1
#
_entry.id   AF-A0A926TYW8-F1
#
_cell.length_a   1.000
_cell.length_b   1.000
_cell.length_c   1.000
_cell.angle_alpha   90.00
_cell.angle_beta   90.00
_cell.angle_gamma   90.00
#
_symmetry.space_group_name_H-M   'P 1'
#
loop_
_entity.id
_entity.type
_entity.pdbx_description
1 polymer ?
#
loop_
_entity_poly.entity_id
_entity_poly.type
_entity_poly.pdbx_seq_one_letter_code
_entity_poly.pdbx_strand_id
1 'polypeptide(L)'
;MAPEMDDQSQSFDAQQMVEEIQEGEQKAPSVDLDADYEAAKAFSVSEIDATEEGAKAAEAATSSHLEVPQPQSEPIEAAETGDPSDYVEMAKDVNPNL
;
A
#
# COMPACT_ATOMS: atom_id res chain seq x y z
N MET A 1 -3.34 -34.70 12.52
CA MET A 1 -2.02 -35.05 13.06
C MET A 1 -1.20 -35.55 11.88
N ALA A 2 -0.37 -34.71 11.28
CA ALA A 2 0.56 -35.18 10.25
C ALA A 2 1.66 -36.01 10.95
N PRO A 3 2.13 -37.12 10.36
CA PRO A 3 3.23 -37.88 10.95
C PRO A 3 4.48 -37.01 10.96
N GLU A 4 5.05 -36.80 12.14
CA GLU A 4 6.36 -36.18 12.34
C GLU A 4 7.40 -37.03 11.60
N MET A 5 8.03 -36.45 10.57
CA MET A 5 9.18 -37.09 9.92
C MET A 5 10.39 -36.88 10.82
N ASP A 6 10.87 -37.97 11.41
CA ASP A 6 12.14 -38.00 12.12
C ASP A 6 13.28 -37.63 11.15
N ASP A 7 13.90 -36.47 11.38
CA ASP A 7 14.99 -35.85 10.59
C ASP A 7 16.23 -36.77 10.44
N GLN A 8 16.34 -37.82 11.25
CA GLN A 8 17.48 -38.75 11.24
C GLN A 8 17.33 -39.92 10.27
N SER A 9 16.13 -40.47 10.06
CA SER A 9 15.90 -41.55 9.09
C SER A 9 15.99 -41.03 7.65
N GLN A 10 15.63 -39.75 7.45
CA GLN A 10 15.85 -39.06 6.17
C GLN A 10 17.33 -39.06 5.78
N SER A 11 18.25 -38.98 6.74
CA SER A 11 19.69 -38.91 6.43
C SER A 11 20.28 -40.25 5.97
N PHE A 12 19.90 -41.37 6.59
CA PHE A 12 20.48 -42.68 6.26
C PHE A 12 19.90 -43.24 4.96
N ASP A 13 18.59 -43.16 4.78
CA ASP A 13 17.93 -43.61 3.55
C ASP A 13 18.33 -42.74 2.36
N ALA A 14 18.48 -41.42 2.55
CA ALA A 14 19.00 -40.55 1.50
C ALA A 14 20.47 -40.82 1.17
N GLN A 15 21.32 -41.15 2.16
CA GLN A 15 22.71 -41.53 1.93
C GLN A 15 22.82 -42.82 1.13
N GLN A 16 22.05 -43.85 1.50
CA GLN A 16 21.98 -45.11 0.76
C GLN A 16 21.51 -44.89 -0.69
N MET A 17 20.47 -44.08 -0.90
CA MET A 17 20.00 -43.75 -2.24
C MET A 17 21.06 -43.02 -3.07
N VAL A 18 21.83 -42.10 -2.47
CA VAL A 18 22.93 -41.41 -3.15
C VAL A 18 24.02 -42.40 -3.56
N GLU A 19 24.37 -43.37 -2.70
CA GLU A 19 25.34 -44.42 -3.00
C GLU A 19 24.85 -45.32 -4.15
N GLU A 20 23.61 -45.83 -4.09
CA GLU A 20 23.02 -46.67 -5.13
C GLU A 20 22.93 -45.95 -6.50
N ILE A 21 22.68 -44.64 -6.50
CA ILE A 21 22.68 -43.82 -7.72
C ILE A 21 24.10 -43.66 -8.28
N GLN A 22 25.11 -43.47 -7.42
CA GLN A 22 26.51 -43.35 -7.83
C GLN A 22 27.08 -44.66 -8.37
N GLU A 23 26.69 -45.79 -7.78
CA GLU A 23 27.06 -47.14 -8.21
C GLU A 23 26.29 -47.59 -9.46
N GLY A 24 25.24 -46.84 -9.84
CA GLY A 24 24.42 -47.11 -11.02
C GLY A 24 23.38 -48.21 -10.81
N GLU A 25 23.16 -48.65 -9.56
CA GLU A 25 22.10 -49.58 -9.18
C GLU A 25 20.72 -48.90 -9.24
N GLN A 26 20.66 -47.60 -8.95
CA GLN A 26 19.47 -46.77 -9.12
C GLN A 26 19.66 -45.64 -10.12
N LYS A 27 18.57 -45.29 -10.81
CA LYS A 27 18.55 -44.19 -11.77
C LYS A 27 18.44 -42.85 -11.03
N ALA A 28 19.35 -41.93 -11.34
CA ALA A 28 19.28 -40.58 -10.82
C ALA A 28 17.94 -39.91 -11.18
N PRO A 29 17.34 -39.14 -10.26
CA PRO A 29 16.17 -38.34 -10.58
C PRO A 29 16.50 -37.35 -11.70
N SER A 30 15.59 -37.26 -12.68
CA SER A 30 15.70 -36.32 -13.78
C SER A 30 14.92 -35.07 -13.43
N VAL A 31 15.57 -33.91 -13.41
CA VAL A 31 14.93 -32.61 -13.21
C VAL A 31 14.78 -31.93 -14.55
N ASP A 32 13.57 -31.48 -14.88
CA ASP A 32 13.29 -30.68 -16.08
C ASP A 32 13.18 -29.21 -15.68
N LEU A 33 14.31 -28.52 -15.73
CA LEU A 33 14.41 -27.13 -15.28
C LEU A 33 13.48 -26.20 -16.09
N ASP A 34 13.30 -26.46 -17.38
CA ASP A 34 12.48 -25.62 -18.24
C ASP A 34 10.99 -25.86 -17.93
N ALA A 35 10.56 -27.11 -17.83
CA ALA A 35 9.17 -27.43 -17.48
C ALA A 35 8.82 -26.97 -16.06
N ASP A 36 9.73 -27.16 -15.09
CA ASP A 36 9.52 -26.76 -13.70
C ASP A 36 9.50 -25.24 -13.57
N TYR A 37 10.33 -24.51 -14.32
CA TYR A 37 10.32 -23.06 -14.36
C TYR A 37 9.02 -22.50 -14.97
N GLU A 38 8.54 -23.07 -16.08
CA GLU A 38 7.25 -22.69 -16.67
C GLU A 38 6.07 -23.01 -15.75
N ALA A 39 6.09 -24.15 -15.07
CA ALA A 39 5.08 -24.50 -14.08
C ALA A 39 5.07 -23.52 -12.91
N ALA A 40 6.24 -23.12 -12.41
CA ALA A 40 6.36 -22.15 -11.32
C ALA A 40 5.78 -20.78 -11.68
N LYS A 41 5.88 -20.34 -12.94
CA LYS A 41 5.26 -19.08 -13.40
C LYS A 41 3.74 -19.08 -13.20
N ALA A 42 3.07 -20.21 -13.40
CA ALA A 42 1.63 -20.32 -13.20
C ALA A 42 1.20 -20.08 -11.74
N PHE A 43 2.12 -20.27 -10.78
CA PHE A 43 1.89 -20.02 -9.36
C PHE A 43 2.57 -18.73 -8.85
N SER A 44 3.32 -18.04 -9.71
CA SER A 44 4.06 -16.82 -9.34
C SER A 44 3.16 -15.57 -9.26
N VAL A 45 1.96 -15.64 -9.83
CA VAL A 45 0.96 -14.57 -9.77
C VAL A 45 -0.25 -15.17 -9.09
N SER A 46 -0.67 -14.61 -7.95
CA SER A 46 -1.95 -15.02 -7.38
C SER A 46 -3.07 -14.63 -8.35
N GLU A 47 -4.15 -15.41 -8.43
CA GLU A 47 -5.29 -15.07 -9.33
C GLU A 47 -5.83 -13.65 -9.07
N ILE A 48 -5.61 -13.13 -7.87
CA ILE A 48 -6.03 -11.80 -7.40
C ILE A 48 -5.06 -10.70 -7.86
N ASP A 49 -3.76 -11.01 -8.01
CA ASP A 49 -2.76 -10.08 -8.56
C ASP A 49 -2.83 -10.02 -10.10
N ALA A 50 -3.37 -11.06 -10.74
CA ALA A 50 -3.62 -11.09 -12.18
C ALA A 50 -4.84 -10.25 -12.60
N THR A 51 -5.68 -9.83 -11.65
CA THR A 51 -6.87 -9.00 -11.89
C THR A 51 -6.76 -7.66 -11.16
N GLU A 52 -7.51 -6.65 -11.62
CA GLU A 52 -7.59 -5.34 -10.94
C GLU A 52 -8.32 -5.41 -9.59
N GLU A 53 -8.80 -6.58 -9.18
CA GLU A 53 -9.55 -6.79 -7.94
C GLU A 53 -8.67 -6.65 -6.70
N GLY A 54 -7.41 -7.09 -6.76
CA GLY A 54 -6.43 -6.86 -5.69
C GLY A 54 -6.15 -5.36 -5.47
N ALA A 55 -5.99 -4.61 -6.56
CA ALA A 55 -5.78 -3.17 -6.52
C ALA A 55 -7.00 -2.42 -5.95
N LYS A 56 -8.22 -2.79 -6.37
CA LYS A 56 -9.47 -2.23 -5.83
C LYS A 56 -9.68 -2.55 -4.35
N ALA A 57 -9.34 -3.76 -3.91
CA ALA A 57 -9.45 -4.14 -2.50
C ALA A 57 -8.46 -3.34 -1.63
N ALA A 58 -7.23 -3.14 -2.09
CA ALA A 58 -6.24 -2.33 -1.39
C ALA A 58 -6.64 -0.84 -1.35
N GLU A 59 -7.17 -0.31 -2.45
CA GLU A 59 -7.68 1.08 -2.51
C GLU A 59 -8.89 1.26 -1.58
N ALA A 60 -9.85 0.33 -1.58
CA ALA A 60 -11.00 0.38 -0.68
C ALA A 60 -10.62 0.29 0.80
N ALA A 61 -9.60 -0.50 1.15
CA ALA A 61 -9.11 -0.65 2.51
C ALA A 61 -8.29 0.57 3.00
N THR A 62 -7.64 1.28 2.08
CA THR A 62 -6.76 2.42 2.42
C THR A 62 -7.44 3.78 2.23
N SER A 63 -8.55 3.83 1.50
CA SER A 63 -9.31 5.06 1.29
C SER A 63 -9.96 5.51 2.60
N SER A 64 -9.62 6.73 3.04
CA SER A 64 -10.15 7.32 4.27
C SER A 64 -11.64 7.56 4.12
N HIS A 65 -12.47 6.86 4.91
CA HIS A 65 -13.93 6.98 4.91
C HIS A 65 -14.45 8.29 5.55
N LEU A 66 -13.57 9.26 5.80
CA LEU A 66 -13.91 10.48 6.50
C LEU A 66 -14.29 11.56 5.47
N GLU A 67 -15.52 12.05 5.54
CA GLU A 67 -15.94 13.24 4.80
C GLU A 67 -15.08 14.43 5.26
N VAL A 68 -14.29 14.98 4.34
CA VAL A 68 -13.54 16.20 4.57
C VAL A 68 -14.52 17.36 4.45
N PRO A 69 -14.83 18.10 5.52
CA PRO A 69 -15.72 19.25 5.43
C PRO A 69 -15.08 20.31 4.52
N GLN A 70 -15.78 20.68 3.45
CA GLN A 70 -15.35 21.77 2.59
C GLN A 70 -15.55 23.10 3.32
N PRO A 71 -14.55 24.01 3.32
CA PRO A 71 -14.73 25.33 3.90
C PRO A 71 -15.75 26.11 3.06
N GLN A 72 -16.85 26.55 3.69
CA GLN A 72 -17.74 27.53 3.08
C GLN A 72 -17.02 28.88 2.99
N SER A 73 -16.74 29.34 1.76
CA SER A 73 -16.26 30.69 1.51
C SER A 73 -17.45 31.65 1.52
N GLU A 74 -17.79 32.17 2.68
CA GLU A 74 -18.74 33.29 2.76
C GLU A 74 -18.01 34.60 2.43
N PRO A 75 -18.56 35.46 1.56
CA PRO A 75 -17.98 36.78 1.31
C PRO A 75 -18.05 37.60 2.61
N ILE A 76 -16.88 37.92 3.15
CA ILE A 76 -16.76 38.82 4.29
C ILE A 76 -16.80 40.25 3.74
N GLU A 77 -17.92 40.94 3.89
CA GLU A 77 -17.97 42.37 3.64
C GLU A 77 -17.19 43.08 4.76
N ALA A 78 -16.16 43.82 4.37
CA ALA A 78 -15.41 44.65 5.31
C ALA A 78 -16.33 45.78 5.80
N ALA A 79 -16.54 45.86 7.11
CA ALA A 79 -17.22 47.00 7.70
C ALA A 79 -16.41 48.27 7.43
N GLU A 80 -17.09 49.35 7.05
CA GLU A 80 -16.47 50.65 6.84
C GLU A 80 -15.90 51.13 8.19
N THR A 81 -14.58 51.21 8.31
CA THR A 81 -13.88 51.47 9.58
C THR A 81 -13.69 52.96 9.88
N GLY A 82 -14.30 53.86 9.11
CA GLY A 82 -14.13 55.30 9.30
C GLY A 82 -15.34 56.08 8.81
N ASP A 83 -15.73 57.09 9.58
CA ASP A 83 -16.76 58.04 9.19
C ASP A 83 -16.08 59.28 8.58
N PRO A 84 -16.36 59.64 7.31
CA PRO A 84 -15.86 60.87 6.72
C PRO A 84 -16.21 62.15 7.51
N SER A 85 -17.23 62.11 8.37
CA SER A 85 -17.62 63.21 9.25
C SER A 85 -16.57 63.49 10.35
N ASP A 86 -15.79 62.48 10.74
CA ASP A 86 -14.70 62.60 11.75
C ASP A 86 -13.67 63.65 11.32
N TYR A 87 -13.39 63.77 10.02
CA TYR A 87 -12.48 64.79 9.49
C TYR A 87 -13.02 66.21 9.67
N VAL A 88 -14.35 66.39 9.59
CA VAL A 88 -15.00 67.69 9.77
C VAL A 88 -15.00 68.09 11.24
N GLU A 89 -15.18 67.14 12.15
CA GLU A 89 -15.10 67.39 13.59
C GLU A 89 -13.68 67.77 14.03
N MET A 90 -12.66 67.02 13.59
CA MET A 90 -11.27 67.38 13.86
C MET A 90 -10.89 68.76 13.29
N ALA A 91 -11.46 69.15 12.15
CA ALA A 91 -11.20 70.46 11.56
C ALA A 91 -11.74 71.62 12.43
N LYS A 92 -12.87 71.40 13.13
CA LYS A 92 -13.44 72.38 14.08
C LYS A 92 -12.57 72.54 15.32
N ASP A 93 -11.95 71.45 15.80
CA ASP A 93 -11.04 71.50 16.94
C ASP A 93 -9.74 72.26 16.63
N VAL A 94 -9.25 72.13 15.39
CA VAL A 94 -8.04 72.84 14.92
C VAL A 94 -8.33 74.30 14.57
N ASN A 95 -9.54 74.60 14.08
CA ASN A 95 -9.94 75.97 13.76
C ASN A 95 -11.41 76.24 14.17
N PRO A 96 -11.67 76.69 15.41
CA PRO A 96 -13.01 76.80 15.99
C PRO A 96 -13.89 77.92 15.41
N ASN A 97 -13.42 78.61 14.37
CA ASN A 97 -14.14 79.71 13.71
C ASN A 97 -14.47 79.43 12.23
N LEU A 98 -14.38 78.17 11.78
CA LEU A 98 -14.96 77.72 10.51
C LEU A 98 -16.44 77.33 10.66
#